data_AF-A0A529ZKQ3-F1
#
_entry.id   AF-A0A529ZKQ3-F1
#
_cell.length_a   1.000
_cell.length_b   1.000
_cell.length_c   1.000
_cell.angle_alpha   90.00
_cell.angle_beta   90.00
_cell.angle_gamma   90.00
#
_symmetry.space_group_name_H-M   'P 1'
#
loop_
_entity.id
_entity.type
_entity.pdbx_description
1 polymer ?
#
loop_
_entity_poly.entity_id
_entity_poly.type
_entity_poly.pdbx_seq_one_letter_code
_entity_poly.pdbx_strand_id
1 'polypeptide(L)'
;IYLVDIVARAVDSERASIDTLRGLTISASGGRRVPLEQVAKLSYQTEPPLIWRRGRLPTVTVQADVAPGENATVVSKRLQKAIAGFKAELPVRYSVEQGGVIEDSAKAQASIFVVFPLMLFIMATVLMIQLMSFQRLVLVLLTAPLAIIGVSGALLLSGAPMGFVAILGVMSLIGMVIRNSVILIAQIDQHIAAGEEPWA
;
A
#
# COMPACT_ATOMS: atom_id res chain seq x y z
N ILE A 1 42.46 -20.61 -6.62
CA ILE A 1 42.53 -21.01 -8.05
C ILE A 1 41.22 -20.60 -8.67
N TYR A 2 41.22 -19.64 -9.60
CA TYR A 2 40.02 -19.22 -10.31
C TYR A 2 39.95 -19.99 -11.63
N LEU A 3 38.78 -20.52 -11.93
CA LEU A 3 38.49 -21.17 -13.21
C LEU A 3 38.05 -20.09 -14.20
N VAL A 4 38.54 -20.18 -15.43
CA VAL A 4 38.16 -19.29 -16.54
C VAL A 4 37.44 -20.12 -17.58
N ASP A 5 36.23 -19.72 -17.93
CA ASP A 5 35.44 -20.39 -18.96
C ASP A 5 36.01 -20.12 -20.35
N ILE A 6 36.20 -21.19 -21.13
CA ILE A 6 36.59 -21.11 -22.54
C ILE A 6 35.32 -21.21 -23.38
N VAL A 7 34.97 -20.13 -24.08
CA VAL A 7 33.82 -20.07 -24.98
C VAL A 7 34.31 -19.89 -26.42
N ALA A 8 34.01 -20.87 -27.29
CA ALA A 8 34.23 -20.75 -28.73
C ALA A 8 33.07 -19.97 -29.38
N ARG A 9 33.40 -18.98 -30.22
CA ARG A 9 32.40 -18.15 -30.93
C ARG A 9 32.97 -17.70 -32.27
N ALA A 10 32.11 -17.53 -33.27
CA ALA A 10 32.47 -17.00 -34.59
C ALA A 10 33.00 -15.55 -34.51
N VAL A 11 33.73 -15.14 -35.55
CA VAL A 11 34.32 -13.79 -35.65
C VAL A 11 33.22 -12.74 -35.73
N ASP A 12 33.46 -11.54 -35.19
CA ASP A 12 32.42 -10.52 -35.01
C ASP A 12 31.72 -10.12 -36.33
N SER A 13 32.48 -10.09 -37.43
CA SER A 13 31.97 -9.79 -38.78
C SER A 13 30.98 -10.82 -39.32
N GLU A 14 31.03 -12.07 -38.85
CA GLU A 14 30.18 -13.18 -39.32
C GLU A 14 28.88 -13.31 -38.53
N ARG A 15 28.72 -12.55 -37.44
CA ARG A 15 27.55 -12.61 -36.54
C ARG A 15 26.82 -11.27 -36.37
N ALA A 16 27.30 -10.22 -37.02
CA ALA A 16 26.79 -8.86 -36.83
C ALA A 16 25.42 -8.64 -37.49
N SER A 17 25.04 -9.42 -38.50
CA SER A 17 23.77 -9.23 -39.21
C SER A 17 23.08 -10.54 -39.56
N ILE A 18 21.74 -10.49 -39.65
CA ILE A 18 20.94 -11.64 -40.11
C ILE A 18 21.30 -12.02 -41.56
N ASP A 19 21.71 -11.08 -42.41
CA ASP A 19 22.14 -11.38 -43.77
C ASP A 19 23.44 -12.21 -43.80
N THR A 20 24.39 -11.94 -42.90
CA THR A 20 25.60 -12.78 -42.75
C THR A 20 25.26 -14.19 -42.25
N LEU A 21 24.24 -14.31 -41.39
CA LEU A 21 23.79 -15.60 -40.88
C LEU A 21 23.11 -16.48 -41.95
N ARG A 22 22.51 -15.90 -42.99
CA ARG A 22 21.88 -16.66 -44.10
C ARG A 22 22.90 -17.51 -44.86
N GLY A 23 24.08 -16.94 -45.09
CA GLY A 23 25.21 -17.62 -45.75
C GLY A 23 26.01 -18.54 -44.84
N LEU A 24 25.68 -18.62 -43.54
CA LEU A 24 26.40 -19.48 -42.60
C LEU A 24 26.25 -20.94 -43.02
N THR A 25 27.39 -21.59 -43.23
CA THR A 25 27.40 -22.96 -43.74
C THR A 25 27.38 -23.95 -42.58
N ILE A 26 26.33 -24.78 -42.52
CA ILE A 26 26.20 -25.86 -41.55
C ILE A 26 26.61 -27.20 -42.17
N SER A 27 27.18 -28.08 -41.35
CA SER A 27 27.57 -29.43 -41.79
C SER A 27 26.37 -30.37 -41.65
N ALA A 28 25.92 -30.92 -42.78
CA ALA A 28 24.89 -31.94 -42.84
C ALA A 28 25.50 -33.35 -42.75
N SER A 29 24.65 -34.35 -42.48
CA SER A 29 25.02 -35.77 -42.46
C SER A 29 25.79 -36.17 -43.72
N GLY A 30 26.93 -36.84 -43.56
CA GLY A 30 27.78 -37.24 -44.68
C GLY A 30 28.78 -36.18 -45.15
N GLY A 31 29.06 -35.15 -44.34
CA GLY A 31 30.10 -34.14 -44.62
C GLY A 31 29.71 -33.08 -45.66
N ARG A 32 28.44 -33.05 -46.04
CA ARG A 32 27.91 -32.08 -47.00
C ARG A 32 27.73 -30.72 -46.31
N ARG A 33 28.13 -29.65 -47.00
CA ARG A 33 28.02 -28.29 -46.51
C ARG A 33 26.80 -27.62 -47.12
N VAL A 34 25.89 -27.12 -46.28
CA VAL A 34 24.61 -26.53 -46.70
C VAL A 34 24.47 -25.15 -46.03
N PRO A 35 24.10 -24.09 -46.77
CA PRO A 35 23.88 -22.77 -46.17
C PRO A 35 22.61 -22.76 -45.32
N LEU A 36 22.61 -21.95 -44.23
CA LEU A 36 21.54 -21.91 -43.25
C LEU A 36 20.19 -21.52 -43.85
N GLU A 37 20.19 -20.69 -44.89
CA GLU A 37 18.97 -20.28 -45.61
C GLU A 37 18.18 -21.44 -46.24
N GLN A 38 18.83 -22.57 -46.56
CA GLN A 38 18.17 -23.75 -47.14
C GLN A 38 17.46 -24.60 -46.08
N VAL A 39 17.74 -24.35 -44.79
CA VAL A 39 17.26 -25.17 -43.67
C VAL A 39 16.36 -24.36 -42.72
N ALA A 40 16.56 -23.04 -42.62
CA ALA A 40 15.83 -22.17 -41.72
C ALA A 40 15.41 -20.85 -42.39
N LYS A 41 14.22 -20.35 -42.01
CA LYS A 41 13.72 -19.05 -42.43
C LYS A 41 14.01 -18.01 -41.35
N LEU A 42 14.91 -17.07 -41.64
CA LEU A 42 15.19 -15.95 -40.74
C LEU A 42 14.24 -14.78 -41.02
N SER A 43 13.51 -14.37 -39.99
CA SER A 43 12.61 -13.21 -40.03
C SER A 43 12.82 -12.32 -38.82
N TYR A 44 12.75 -11.01 -39.01
CA TYR A 44 12.67 -10.06 -37.91
C TYR A 44 11.28 -10.14 -37.27
N GLN A 45 11.26 -10.37 -35.96
CA GLN A 45 10.06 -10.38 -35.14
C GLN A 45 10.33 -9.52 -33.91
N THR A 46 9.29 -8.83 -33.46
CA THR A 46 9.36 -8.08 -32.21
C THR A 46 8.81 -8.97 -31.10
N GLU A 47 9.66 -9.31 -30.14
CA GLU A 47 9.27 -10.03 -28.93
C GLU A 47 9.53 -9.14 -27.70
N PRO A 48 8.61 -9.12 -26.71
CA PRO A 48 8.88 -8.43 -25.46
C PRO A 48 10.10 -9.05 -24.77
N PRO A 49 11.18 -8.29 -24.54
CA PRO A 49 12.37 -8.84 -23.89
C PRO A 49 12.13 -9.17 -22.41
N LEU A 50 11.04 -8.66 -21.85
CA LEU A 50 10.68 -8.82 -20.44
C LEU A 50 9.17 -8.99 -20.29
N ILE A 51 8.77 -10.02 -19.54
CA ILE A 51 7.38 -10.29 -19.19
C ILE A 51 7.26 -10.23 -17.67
N TRP A 52 6.69 -9.14 -17.16
CA TRP A 52 6.37 -9.01 -15.74
C TRP A 52 5.18 -9.91 -15.40
N ARG A 53 5.27 -10.59 -14.26
CA ARG A 53 4.19 -11.45 -13.76
C ARG A 53 3.90 -11.14 -12.29
N ARG A 54 2.65 -10.87 -11.95
CA ARG A 54 2.16 -10.73 -10.56
C ARG A 54 1.13 -11.82 -10.31
N GLY A 55 1.27 -12.57 -9.21
CA GLY A 55 0.36 -13.69 -8.91
C GLY A 55 0.30 -14.75 -10.03
N ARG A 56 1.42 -14.99 -10.73
CA ARG A 56 1.54 -15.89 -11.90
C ARG A 56 0.80 -15.44 -13.18
N LEU A 57 0.20 -14.26 -13.20
CA LEU A 57 -0.44 -13.68 -14.37
C LEU A 57 0.49 -12.63 -15.02
N PRO A 58 0.62 -12.57 -16.35
CA PRO A 58 1.28 -11.45 -17.02
C PRO A 58 0.62 -10.13 -16.63
N THR A 59 1.42 -9.15 -16.25
CA THR A 59 0.93 -7.86 -15.74
C THR A 59 1.69 -6.72 -16.39
N VAL A 60 0.98 -5.65 -16.70
CA VAL A 60 1.57 -4.38 -17.15
C VAL A 60 1.45 -3.39 -15.99
N THR A 61 2.59 -2.84 -15.58
CA THR A 61 2.64 -1.85 -14.52
C THR A 61 2.69 -0.46 -15.14
N VAL A 62 1.63 0.33 -14.92
CA VAL A 62 1.56 1.73 -15.33
C VAL A 62 1.88 2.59 -14.11
N GLN A 63 2.91 3.41 -14.21
CA GLN A 63 3.36 4.31 -13.15
C GLN A 63 3.13 5.76 -13.59
N ALA A 64 2.77 6.59 -12.63
CA ALA A 64 2.60 8.02 -12.82
C ALA A 64 3.00 8.74 -11.54
N ASP A 65 3.68 9.87 -11.70
CA ASP A 65 4.01 10.76 -10.60
C ASP A 65 2.89 11.78 -10.38
N VAL A 66 2.78 12.26 -9.15
CA VAL A 66 1.87 13.35 -8.78
C VAL A 66 2.56 14.71 -8.95
N ALA A 67 1.75 15.72 -9.29
CA ALA A 67 2.22 17.09 -9.38
C ALA A 67 2.79 17.58 -8.02
N PRO A 68 3.79 18.48 -8.03
CA PRO A 68 4.33 19.05 -6.79
C PRO A 68 3.25 19.69 -5.93
N GLY A 69 3.21 19.34 -4.64
CA GLY A 69 2.21 19.86 -3.68
C GLY A 69 0.91 19.06 -3.60
N GLU A 70 0.68 18.09 -4.48
CA GLU A 70 -0.48 17.20 -4.44
C GLU A 70 -0.15 15.88 -3.72
N ASN A 71 -1.10 15.38 -2.94
CA ASN A 71 -0.94 14.11 -2.22
C ASN A 71 -1.41 12.93 -3.08
N ALA A 72 -0.57 11.91 -3.24
CA ALA A 72 -0.88 10.69 -3.97
C ALA A 72 -2.24 10.05 -3.58
N THR A 73 -2.56 10.06 -2.28
CA THR A 73 -3.82 9.50 -1.77
C THR A 73 -5.05 10.26 -2.28
N VAL A 74 -4.96 11.59 -2.35
CA VAL A 74 -6.05 12.46 -2.82
C VAL A 74 -6.24 12.29 -4.32
N VAL A 75 -5.14 12.31 -5.08
CA VAL A 75 -5.15 12.15 -6.54
C VAL A 75 -5.70 10.77 -6.94
N SER A 76 -5.28 9.69 -6.29
CA SER A 76 -5.81 8.36 -6.54
C SER A 76 -7.29 8.23 -6.18
N LYS A 77 -7.75 8.82 -5.07
CA LYS A 77 -9.20 8.86 -4.76
C LYS A 77 -9.99 9.58 -5.85
N ARG A 78 -9.46 10.66 -6.42
CA ARG A 78 -10.08 11.35 -7.57
C ARG A 78 -10.12 10.43 -8.81
N LEU A 79 -9.03 9.72 -9.09
CA LEU A 79 -8.91 8.80 -10.22
C LEU A 79 -9.69 7.49 -10.04
N GLN A 80 -10.05 7.13 -8.81
CA GLN A 80 -10.71 5.86 -8.50
C GLN A 80 -11.99 5.66 -9.32
N LYS A 81 -12.77 6.72 -9.54
CA LYS A 81 -13.99 6.67 -10.37
C LYS A 81 -13.68 6.39 -11.85
N ALA A 82 -12.64 7.04 -12.39
CA ALA A 82 -12.21 6.82 -13.77
C ALA A 82 -11.65 5.40 -13.97
N ILE A 83 -10.83 4.92 -13.01
CA ILE A 83 -10.29 3.56 -13.00
C ILE A 83 -11.42 2.52 -12.91
N ALA A 84 -12.45 2.78 -12.09
CA ALA A 84 -13.61 1.90 -11.98
C ALA A 84 -14.42 1.86 -13.29
N GLY A 85 -14.58 3.01 -13.98
CA GLY A 85 -15.20 3.08 -15.30
C GLY A 85 -14.43 2.25 -16.34
N PHE A 86 -13.11 2.45 -16.43
CA PHE A 86 -12.25 1.67 -17.32
C PHE A 86 -12.28 0.17 -17.01
N LYS A 87 -12.29 -0.20 -15.73
CA LYS A 87 -12.40 -1.60 -15.29
C LYS A 87 -13.71 -2.25 -15.74
N ALA A 88 -14.80 -1.49 -15.85
CA ALA A 88 -16.09 -2.01 -16.31
C ALA A 88 -16.14 -2.25 -17.82
N GLU A 89 -15.32 -1.55 -18.62
CA GLU A 89 -15.20 -1.76 -20.07
C GLU A 89 -14.33 -2.96 -20.43
N LEU A 90 -13.50 -3.42 -19.50
CA LEU A 90 -12.61 -4.56 -19.70
C LEU A 90 -13.37 -5.90 -19.64
N PRO A 91 -13.00 -6.89 -20.49
CA PRO A 91 -13.52 -8.24 -20.37
C PRO A 91 -13.24 -8.84 -18.99
N VAL A 92 -14.15 -9.70 -18.50
CA VAL A 92 -14.12 -10.34 -17.16
C VAL A 92 -12.78 -11.02 -16.81
N ARG A 93 -12.01 -11.40 -17.82
CA ARG A 93 -10.68 -12.03 -17.66
C ARG A 93 -9.57 -11.07 -17.22
N TYR A 94 -9.76 -9.76 -17.35
CA TYR A 94 -8.76 -8.76 -16.97
C TYR A 94 -9.13 -8.14 -15.64
N SER A 95 -8.10 -7.90 -14.82
CA SER A 95 -8.24 -7.20 -13.55
C SER A 95 -7.35 -5.98 -13.55
N VAL A 96 -7.85 -4.92 -12.93
CA VAL A 96 -7.08 -3.70 -12.65
C VAL A 96 -7.07 -3.53 -11.15
N GLU A 97 -5.86 -3.43 -10.61
CA GLU A 97 -5.58 -3.21 -9.20
C GLU A 97 -4.72 -1.95 -9.06
N GLN A 98 -5.04 -1.14 -8.06
CA GLN A 98 -4.20 -0.01 -7.68
C GLN A 98 -3.12 -0.51 -6.74
N GLY A 99 -1.86 -0.27 -7.10
CA GLY A 99 -0.70 -0.67 -6.31
C GLY A 99 0.07 0.49 -5.70
N GLY A 100 1.14 0.17 -4.99
CA GLY A 100 2.08 1.13 -4.42
C GLY A 100 1.67 1.63 -3.04
N VAL A 101 2.05 2.88 -2.72
CA VAL A 101 1.91 3.47 -1.37
C VAL A 101 0.46 3.43 -0.85
N ILE A 102 -0.51 3.45 -1.74
CA ILE A 102 -1.94 3.43 -1.39
C ILE A 102 -2.41 2.04 -1.00
N GLU A 103 -1.94 1.00 -1.70
CA GLU A 103 -2.18 -0.40 -1.35
C GLU A 103 -1.63 -0.67 0.05
N ASP A 104 -0.38 -0.26 0.29
CA ASP A 104 0.30 -0.44 1.58
C ASP A 104 -0.40 0.32 2.70
N SER A 105 -0.78 1.59 2.46
CA SER A 105 -1.49 2.42 3.44
C SER A 105 -2.87 1.85 3.77
N ALA A 106 -3.62 1.40 2.76
CA ALA A 106 -4.94 0.80 2.95
C ALA A 106 -4.85 -0.52 3.71
N LYS A 107 -3.86 -1.37 3.41
CA LYS A 107 -3.62 -2.63 4.10
C LYS A 107 -3.21 -2.41 5.56
N ALA A 108 -2.34 -1.45 5.83
CA ALA A 108 -1.94 -1.08 7.18
C ALA A 108 -3.13 -0.54 7.98
N GLN A 109 -3.91 0.37 7.38
CA GLN A 109 -5.10 0.95 8.01
C GLN A 109 -6.17 -0.12 8.30
N ALA A 110 -6.41 -1.06 7.37
CA ALA A 110 -7.32 -2.18 7.60
C ALA A 110 -6.87 -3.05 8.78
N SER A 111 -5.57 -3.30 8.90
CA SER A 111 -5.01 -4.08 10.03
C SER A 111 -5.25 -3.37 11.37
N ILE A 112 -5.10 -2.05 11.43
CA ILE A 112 -5.43 -1.26 12.62
C ILE A 112 -6.90 -1.38 12.97
N PHE A 113 -7.80 -1.22 12.00
CA PHE A 113 -9.24 -1.30 12.25
C PHE A 113 -9.71 -2.68 12.68
N VAL A 114 -9.01 -3.76 12.30
CA VAL A 114 -9.28 -5.11 12.80
C VAL A 114 -8.92 -5.23 14.29
N VAL A 115 -7.82 -4.61 14.73
CA VAL A 115 -7.36 -4.65 16.13
C VAL A 115 -8.08 -3.62 17.01
N PHE A 116 -8.62 -2.56 16.42
CA PHE A 116 -9.23 -1.43 17.13
C PHE A 116 -10.38 -1.84 18.09
N PRO A 117 -11.33 -2.73 17.73
CA PRO A 117 -12.36 -3.18 18.67
C PRO A 117 -11.80 -3.92 19.89
N LEU A 118 -10.77 -4.75 19.69
CA LEU A 118 -10.10 -5.46 20.78
C LEU A 118 -9.39 -4.47 21.71
N MET A 119 -8.71 -3.47 21.15
CA MET A 119 -8.08 -2.39 21.91
C MET A 119 -9.11 -1.63 22.75
N LEU A 120 -10.26 -1.26 22.16
CA LEU A 120 -11.33 -0.56 22.85
C LEU A 120 -11.93 -1.42 23.96
N PHE A 121 -12.10 -2.72 23.74
CA PHE A 121 -12.56 -3.67 24.74
C PHE A 121 -11.61 -3.77 25.94
N ILE A 122 -10.30 -3.91 25.69
CA ILE A 122 -9.28 -3.96 26.75
C ILE A 122 -9.27 -2.63 27.52
N MET A 123 -9.29 -1.50 26.81
CA MET A 123 -9.33 -0.17 27.41
C MET A 123 -10.57 0.02 28.28
N ALA A 124 -11.77 -0.32 27.78
CA ALA A 124 -13.01 -0.24 28.53
C ALA A 124 -12.98 -1.14 29.78
N THR A 125 -12.37 -2.32 29.68
CA THR A 125 -12.20 -3.23 30.83
C THR A 125 -11.31 -2.61 31.91
N VAL A 126 -10.17 -2.03 31.53
CA VAL A 126 -9.28 -1.35 32.47
C VAL A 126 -9.97 -0.15 33.12
N LEU A 127 -10.69 0.65 32.33
CA LEU A 127 -11.47 1.78 32.85
C LEU A 127 -12.58 1.33 33.80
N MET A 128 -13.24 0.21 33.51
CA MET A 128 -14.28 -0.36 34.37
C MET A 128 -13.70 -0.78 35.73
N ILE A 129 -12.52 -1.41 35.73
CA ILE A 129 -11.81 -1.78 36.97
C ILE A 129 -11.43 -0.53 37.77
N GLN A 130 -10.98 0.53 37.10
CA GLN A 130 -10.54 1.76 37.75
C GLN A 130 -11.70 2.60 38.32
N LEU A 131 -12.80 2.74 37.57
CA LEU A 131 -13.92 3.61 37.94
C LEU A 131 -15.01 2.91 38.76
N MET A 132 -15.04 1.56 38.73
CA MET A 132 -16.04 0.70 39.37
C MET A 132 -17.51 1.12 39.14
N SER A 133 -17.78 1.90 38.09
CA SER A 133 -19.10 2.46 37.80
C SER A 133 -19.32 2.58 36.30
N PHE A 134 -20.42 2.00 35.84
CA PHE A 134 -20.80 1.99 34.43
C PHE A 134 -21.18 3.39 33.91
N GLN A 135 -21.81 4.22 34.75
CA GLN A 135 -22.18 5.59 34.37
C GLN A 135 -20.93 6.45 34.09
N ARG A 136 -19.91 6.32 34.95
CA ARG A 136 -18.62 7.03 34.79
C ARG A 136 -17.88 6.56 33.55
N LEU A 137 -17.87 5.25 33.30
CA LEU A 137 -17.27 4.67 32.09
C LEU A 137 -17.87 5.27 30.81
N VAL A 138 -19.21 5.32 30.72
CA VAL A 138 -19.91 5.91 29.56
C VAL A 138 -19.61 7.39 29.43
N LEU A 139 -19.55 8.14 30.53
CA LEU A 139 -19.20 9.57 30.53
C LEU A 139 -17.81 9.80 29.94
N VAL A 140 -16.81 9.01 30.34
CA VAL A 140 -15.45 9.08 29.77
C VAL A 140 -15.43 8.68 28.30
N LEU A 141 -16.14 7.62 27.91
CA LEU A 141 -16.21 7.21 26.51
C LEU A 141 -16.85 8.28 25.61
N LEU A 142 -17.82 9.04 26.12
CA LEU A 142 -18.46 10.13 25.39
C LEU A 142 -17.54 11.34 25.16
N THR A 143 -16.45 11.48 25.91
CA THR A 143 -15.46 12.54 25.64
C THR A 143 -14.55 12.21 24.46
N ALA A 144 -14.41 10.92 24.09
CA ALA A 144 -13.55 10.51 22.97
C ALA A 144 -14.01 11.04 21.59
N PRO A 145 -15.31 10.98 21.21
CA PRO A 145 -15.79 11.60 19.97
C PRO A 145 -15.56 13.12 19.89
N LEU A 146 -15.56 13.84 21.03
CA LEU A 146 -15.29 15.28 21.04
C LEU A 146 -13.86 15.61 20.56
N ALA A 147 -12.91 14.70 20.79
CA ALA A 147 -11.53 14.87 20.29
C ALA A 147 -11.47 14.92 18.76
N ILE A 148 -12.37 14.23 18.07
CA ILE A 148 -12.42 14.20 16.60
C ILE A 148 -12.79 15.56 16.02
N ILE A 149 -13.63 16.34 16.72
CA ILE A 149 -14.02 17.69 16.30
C ILE A 149 -12.79 18.60 16.26
N GLY A 150 -11.94 18.54 17.30
CA GLY A 150 -10.71 19.31 17.37
C GLY A 150 -9.71 18.95 16.26
N VAL A 151 -9.51 17.65 16.01
CA VAL A 151 -8.64 17.18 14.92
C VAL A 151 -9.17 17.63 13.56
N SER A 152 -10.47 17.46 13.32
CA SER A 152 -11.09 17.84 12.05
C SER A 152 -10.92 19.33 11.79
N GLY A 153 -11.13 20.18 12.80
CA GLY A 153 -10.88 21.61 12.70
C GLY A 153 -9.41 21.96 12.41
N ALA A 154 -8.46 21.32 13.11
CA ALA A 154 -7.03 21.55 12.90
C ALA A 154 -6.54 21.12 11.50
N LEU A 155 -7.05 19.99 10.98
CA LEU A 155 -6.73 19.52 9.63
C LEU A 155 -7.31 20.45 8.56
N LEU A 156 -8.54 20.94 8.76
CA LEU A 156 -9.16 21.90 7.85
C LEU A 156 -8.40 23.23 7.80
N LEU A 157 -7.97 23.75 8.96
CA LEU A 157 -7.19 24.99 9.04
C LEU A 157 -5.80 24.86 8.42
N SER A 158 -5.14 23.71 8.60
CA SER A 158 -3.81 23.45 8.05
C SER A 158 -3.83 23.04 6.58
N GLY A 159 -5.00 22.70 6.03
CA GLY A 159 -5.12 22.12 4.68
C GLY A 159 -4.44 20.76 4.54
N ALA A 160 -4.08 20.11 5.66
CA ALA A 160 -3.36 18.85 5.64
C ALA A 160 -4.32 17.68 5.36
N PRO A 161 -3.96 16.72 4.49
CA PRO A 161 -4.79 15.56 4.23
C PRO A 161 -4.82 14.60 5.43
N MET A 162 -5.93 13.89 5.59
CA MET A 162 -6.06 12.80 6.56
C MET A 162 -5.21 11.59 6.12
N GLY A 163 -3.92 11.61 6.46
CA GLY A 163 -2.98 10.53 6.17
C GLY A 163 -2.90 9.46 7.27
N PHE A 164 -2.09 8.43 7.05
CA PHE A 164 -1.80 7.38 8.03
C PHE A 164 -1.30 7.93 9.37
N VAL A 165 -0.37 8.90 9.32
CA VAL A 165 0.18 9.57 10.52
C VAL A 165 -0.91 10.32 11.30
N ALA A 166 -1.85 10.96 10.61
CA ALA A 166 -2.95 11.67 11.27
C ALA A 166 -3.83 10.70 12.08
N ILE A 167 -4.10 9.49 11.56
CA ILE A 167 -4.88 8.46 12.26
C ILE A 167 -4.18 8.02 13.55
N LEU A 168 -2.87 7.77 13.51
CA LEU A 168 -2.07 7.45 14.70
C LEU A 168 -2.14 8.59 15.73
N GLY A 169 -2.06 9.84 15.26
CA GLY A 169 -2.23 11.03 16.10
C GLY A 169 -3.60 11.11 16.78
N VAL A 170 -4.69 10.82 16.05
CA VAL A 170 -6.04 10.78 16.62
C VAL A 170 -6.15 9.70 17.69
N MET A 171 -5.61 8.50 17.46
CA MET A 171 -5.62 7.44 18.46
C MET A 171 -4.85 7.83 19.73
N SER A 172 -3.70 8.47 19.58
CA SER A 172 -2.93 8.99 20.72
C SER A 172 -3.70 10.08 21.47
N LEU A 173 -4.39 10.98 20.75
CA LEU A 173 -5.17 12.05 21.36
C LEU A 173 -6.35 11.50 22.15
N ILE A 174 -7.06 10.50 21.61
CA ILE A 174 -8.16 9.82 22.32
C ILE A 174 -7.66 9.26 23.66
N GLY A 175 -6.51 8.58 23.68
CA GLY A 175 -5.92 8.05 24.91
C GLY A 175 -5.60 9.14 25.94
N MET A 176 -5.05 10.28 25.48
CA MET A 176 -4.75 11.42 26.35
C MET A 176 -6.02 12.07 26.92
N VAL A 177 -7.06 12.25 26.11
CA VAL A 177 -8.35 12.79 26.54
C VAL A 177 -9.00 11.89 27.58
N ILE A 178 -9.03 10.57 27.33
CA ILE A 178 -9.54 9.57 28.28
C ILE A 178 -8.77 9.65 29.60
N ARG A 179 -7.44 9.69 29.56
CA ARG A 179 -6.60 9.82 30.76
C ARG A 179 -6.99 11.04 31.58
N ASN A 180 -7.14 12.21 30.94
CA ASN A 180 -7.51 13.43 31.64
C ASN A 180 -8.93 13.37 32.21
N SER A 181 -9.89 12.81 31.47
CA SER A 181 -11.26 12.60 31.95
C SER A 181 -11.31 11.69 33.18
N VAL A 182 -10.54 10.60 33.20
CA VAL A 182 -10.49 9.67 34.33
C VAL A 182 -9.90 10.32 35.58
N ILE A 183 -8.80 11.07 35.42
CA ILE A 183 -8.17 11.80 36.54
C ILE A 183 -9.17 12.80 37.14
N LEU A 184 -9.86 13.55 36.29
CA LEU A 184 -10.81 14.57 36.72
C LEU A 184 -12.01 13.96 37.45
N ILE A 185 -12.57 12.84 36.97
CA ILE A 185 -13.65 12.13 37.67
C ILE A 185 -13.17 11.58 39.02
N ALA A 186 -11.99 10.96 39.05
CA ALA A 186 -11.43 10.43 40.29
C ALA A 186 -11.19 11.54 41.32
N GLN A 187 -10.77 12.73 40.87
CA GLN A 187 -10.61 13.90 41.73
C GLN A 187 -11.95 14.44 42.23
N ILE A 188 -12.97 14.54 41.38
CA ILE A 188 -14.33 14.94 41.80
C ILE A 188 -14.86 13.98 42.87
N ASP A 189 -14.68 12.66 42.67
CA ASP A 189 -15.10 11.66 43.65
C ASP A 189 -14.38 11.83 45.00
N GLN A 190 -13.10 12.22 44.99
CA GLN A 190 -12.34 12.50 46.20
C GLN A 190 -12.85 13.74 46.93
N HIS A 191 -13.16 14.83 46.22
CA HIS A 191 -13.71 16.05 46.82
C HIS A 191 -15.11 15.82 47.41
N ILE A 192 -15.97 15.09 46.71
CA ILE A 192 -17.30 14.70 47.23
C ILE A 192 -17.15 13.82 48.47
N ALA A 193 -16.20 12.87 48.48
CA ALA A 193 -15.93 12.04 49.65
C ALA A 193 -15.33 12.83 50.83
N ALA A 194 -14.61 13.93 50.57
CA ALA A 194 -14.09 14.85 51.57
C ALA A 194 -15.17 15.80 52.15
N GLY A 195 -16.39 15.77 51.61
CA GLY A 195 -17.52 16.56 52.09
C GLY A 195 -17.67 17.94 51.45
N GLU A 196 -16.98 18.21 50.34
CA GLU A 196 -17.18 19.43 49.56
C GLU A 196 -18.51 19.36 48.79
N GLU A 197 -19.21 20.50 48.66
CA GLU A 197 -20.47 20.52 47.92
C GLU A 197 -20.22 20.28 46.41
N PRO A 198 -21.08 19.50 45.71
CA PRO A 198 -20.82 19.11 44.32
C PRO A 198 -20.79 20.25 43.29
N TRP A 199 -21.13 21.49 43.70
CA TRP A 199 -21.29 22.64 42.81
C TRP A 199 -20.76 23.96 43.40
N ALA A 200 -20.06 23.92 44.54
CA ALA A 200 -19.43 25.08 45.18
C ALA A 200 -17.97 25.23 44.73
#